data_AF-A0A9W9CF65-F1
#
_entry.id   AF-A0A9W9CF65-F1
#
_cell.length_a   1.000
_cell.length_b   1.000
_cell.length_c   1.000
_cell.angle_alpha   90.00
_cell.angle_beta   90.00
_cell.angle_gamma   90.00
#
_symmetry.space_group_name_H-M   'P 1'
#
loop_
_entity.id
_entity.type
_entity.pdbx_description
1 polymer ?
#
loop_
_entity_poly.entity_id
_entity_poly.type
_entity_poly.pdbx_seq_one_letter_code
_entity_poly.pdbx_strand_id
1 'polypeptide(L)'
;MVTRPILGLAALFLLAGGLLLHWFLVLSGGVNSSPENQFYFLEASTNGIPNARNPSRWTFWSICGVDGNSHNANCGSVVPALPFDPPRNFFTRQNVPDSFIGTHQYYYLSRFMFAFYLISFFFANMALFTGILALFSRLGGYLSALTTFVALFFQVLGAALMT
;
A
#
# COMPACT_ATOMS: atom_id res chain seq x y z
N MET A 1 -32.42 -13.96 -16.86
CA MET A 1 -31.32 -14.94 -16.66
C MET A 1 -29.92 -14.37 -16.96
N VAL A 2 -29.77 -13.22 -17.64
CA VAL A 2 -28.45 -12.63 -18.01
C VAL A 2 -27.77 -11.84 -16.88
N THR A 3 -28.52 -11.46 -15.83
CA THR A 3 -28.02 -10.58 -14.76
C THR A 3 -26.88 -11.18 -13.92
N ARG A 4 -26.92 -12.50 -13.65
CA ARG A 4 -25.93 -13.19 -12.80
C ARG A 4 -24.51 -13.23 -13.40
N PRO A 5 -24.29 -13.62 -14.68
CA PRO A 5 -22.95 -13.62 -15.27
C PRO A 5 -22.37 -12.21 -15.44
N ILE A 6 -23.19 -11.20 -15.74
CA ILE A 6 -22.74 -9.80 -15.84
C ILE A 6 -22.21 -9.31 -14.49
N LEU A 7 -22.94 -9.58 -13.39
CA LEU A 7 -22.49 -9.24 -12.04
C LEU A 7 -21.17 -9.93 -11.66
N GLY A 8 -21.01 -11.21 -12.03
CA GLY A 8 -19.76 -11.94 -11.80
C GLY A 8 -18.57 -11.36 -12.56
N LEU A 9 -18.77 -10.99 -13.84
CA LEU A 9 -17.74 -10.38 -14.66
C LEU A 9 -17.38 -8.98 -14.16
N ALA A 10 -18.37 -8.17 -13.77
CA ALA A 10 -18.13 -6.86 -13.17
C ALA A 10 -17.36 -6.96 -11.85
N ALA A 11 -17.71 -7.93 -10.99
CA ALA A 11 -16.99 -8.18 -9.74
C ALA A 11 -15.52 -8.59 -9.99
N LEU A 12 -15.27 -9.46 -10.98
CA LEU A 12 -13.91 -9.84 -11.37
C LEU A 12 -13.10 -8.66 -11.91
N PHE A 13 -13.73 -7.81 -12.73
CA PHE A 13 -13.08 -6.62 -13.26
C PHE A 13 -12.67 -5.65 -12.14
N LEU A 14 -13.57 -5.39 -11.18
CA LEU A 14 -13.27 -4.55 -10.02
C LEU A 14 -12.19 -5.17 -9.14
N LEU A 15 -12.21 -6.48 -8.93
CA LEU A 15 -11.19 -7.19 -8.15
C LEU A 15 -9.82 -7.13 -8.84
N ALA A 16 -9.77 -7.33 -10.16
CA ALA A 16 -8.54 -7.21 -10.93
C ALA A 16 -7.98 -5.78 -10.91
N GLY A 17 -8.84 -4.77 -11.07
CA GLY A 17 -8.45 -3.36 -10.98
C GLY A 17 -7.93 -2.98 -9.59
N GLY A 18 -8.61 -3.42 -8.53
CA GLY A 18 -8.16 -3.21 -7.15
C GLY A 18 -6.83 -3.91 -6.85
N LEU A 19 -6.66 -5.15 -7.33
CA LEU A 19 -5.41 -5.89 -7.17
C LEU A 19 -4.24 -5.24 -7.91
N LEU A 20 -4.48 -4.68 -9.09
CA LEU A 20 -3.46 -3.94 -9.86
C LEU A 20 -3.00 -2.69 -9.10
N LEU A 21 -3.91 -1.93 -8.50
CA LEU A 21 -3.54 -0.79 -7.64
C LEU A 21 -2.77 -1.26 -6.39
N HIS A 22 -3.15 -2.40 -5.83
CA HIS A 22 -2.44 -2.99 -4.69
C HIS A 22 -1.01 -3.41 -5.06
N TRP A 23 -0.79 -3.96 -6.26
CA TRP A 23 0.55 -4.23 -6.81
C TRP A 23 1.40 -2.97 -6.85
N PHE A 24 0.88 -1.88 -7.41
CA PHE A 24 1.60 -0.60 -7.47
C PHE A 24 1.93 -0.05 -6.08
N LEU A 25 1.00 -0.18 -5.14
CA LEU A 25 1.22 0.25 -3.76
C LEU A 25 2.35 -0.56 -3.11
N VAL A 26 2.29 -1.90 -3.18
CA VAL A 26 3.29 -2.79 -2.56
C VAL A 26 4.66 -2.65 -3.21
N LEU A 27 4.76 -2.39 -4.51
CA LEU A 27 6.04 -2.19 -5.22
C LEU A 27 6.60 -0.77 -5.11
N SER A 28 5.79 0.20 -4.66
CA SER A 28 6.19 1.61 -4.61
C SER A 28 7.48 1.84 -3.82
N GLY A 29 8.44 2.54 -4.43
CA GLY A 29 9.73 2.90 -3.84
C GLY A 29 10.75 1.78 -3.67
N GLY A 30 10.42 0.55 -4.08
CA GLY A 30 11.42 -0.48 -4.42
C GLY A 30 11.85 -0.40 -5.88
N VAL A 31 10.93 0.05 -6.75
CA VAL A 31 11.15 0.25 -8.19
C VAL A 31 11.06 1.74 -8.52
N ASN A 32 12.06 2.26 -9.23
CA ASN A 32 12.16 3.68 -9.59
C ASN A 32 11.78 3.98 -11.05
N SER A 33 11.26 2.99 -11.78
CA SER A 33 10.71 3.17 -13.13
C SER A 33 9.22 3.50 -13.11
N SER A 34 8.71 4.01 -14.23
CA SER A 34 7.27 4.16 -14.43
C SER A 34 6.62 2.80 -14.73
N PRO A 35 5.40 2.54 -14.22
CA PRO A 35 4.51 3.47 -13.53
C PRO A 35 4.69 3.57 -11.99
N GLU A 36 5.52 2.73 -11.36
CA GLU A 36 5.63 2.62 -9.90
C GLU A 36 6.14 3.90 -9.23
N ASN A 37 6.95 4.69 -9.94
CA ASN A 37 7.43 6.00 -9.47
C ASN A 37 6.31 7.06 -9.31
N GLN A 38 5.07 6.77 -9.68
CA GLN A 38 3.93 7.67 -9.48
C GLN A 38 3.11 7.34 -8.23
N PHE A 39 3.34 6.17 -7.61
CA PHE A 39 2.53 5.70 -6.49
C PHE A 39 3.25 5.94 -5.17
N TYR A 40 2.49 6.44 -4.20
CA TYR A 40 2.90 6.68 -2.83
C TYR A 40 1.65 6.62 -1.96
N PHE A 41 1.81 6.35 -0.67
CA PHE A 41 0.66 6.25 0.23
C PHE A 41 0.52 7.44 1.17
N LEU A 42 1.59 8.21 1.38
CA LEU A 42 1.55 9.44 2.16
C LEU A 42 2.52 10.47 1.57
N GLU A 43 2.05 11.70 1.37
CA GLU A 43 2.87 12.86 1.04
C GLU A 43 2.73 13.89 2.15
N ALA A 44 3.85 14.42 2.65
CA ALA A 44 3.84 15.50 3.61
C ALA A 44 4.88 16.56 3.27
N SER A 45 4.51 17.82 3.55
CA SER A 45 5.44 18.95 3.54
C SER A 45 6.38 18.83 4.74
N THR A 46 7.67 18.72 4.47
CA THR A 46 8.75 18.59 5.48
C THR A 46 9.62 19.84 5.52
N ASN A 47 9.02 20.99 5.17
CA ASN A 47 9.67 22.29 5.23
C ASN A 47 10.32 22.53 6.60
N GLY A 48 11.60 22.91 6.58
CA GLY A 48 12.34 23.22 7.79
C GLY A 48 12.86 22.02 8.58
N ILE A 49 12.61 20.77 8.16
CA ILE A 49 13.21 19.58 8.78
C ILE A 49 14.57 19.31 8.10
N PRO A 50 15.70 19.38 8.83
CA PRO A 50 17.01 19.05 8.27
C PRO A 50 17.05 17.61 7.71
N ASN A 51 17.77 17.41 6.60
CA ASN A 51 17.93 16.10 5.92
C ASN A 51 16.65 15.47 5.33
N ALA A 52 15.48 16.10 5.47
CA ALA A 52 14.26 15.68 4.82
C ALA A 52 14.25 16.12 3.34
N ARG A 53 13.68 15.29 2.46
CA ARG A 53 13.30 15.74 1.11
C ARG A 53 11.99 16.49 1.22
N ASN A 54 11.80 17.59 0.49
CA ASN A 54 10.55 18.34 0.55
C ASN A 54 9.93 18.53 -0.85
N PRO A 55 8.69 18.06 -1.08
CA PRO A 55 7.87 17.23 -0.19
C PRO A 55 8.49 15.83 0.01
N SER A 56 8.20 15.20 1.15
CA SER A 56 8.54 13.79 1.39
C SER A 56 7.35 12.92 1.05
N ARG A 57 7.58 11.91 0.21
CA ARG A 57 6.63 10.85 -0.13
C ARG A 57 7.08 9.55 0.50
N TRP A 58 6.19 8.94 1.27
CA TRP A 58 6.40 7.65 1.87
C TRP A 58 5.85 6.56 0.98
N THR A 59 6.69 5.56 0.80
CA THR A 59 6.41 4.30 0.13
C THR A 59 6.79 3.15 1.07
N PHE A 60 6.36 1.92 0.77
CA PHE A 60 6.58 0.81 1.72
C PHE A 60 8.06 0.45 1.89
N TRP A 61 8.90 0.86 0.93
CA TRP A 61 10.30 0.51 0.87
C TRP A 61 11.24 1.70 1.07
N SER A 62 10.82 2.92 0.73
CA SER A 62 11.69 4.11 0.81
C SER A 62 10.92 5.42 1.03
N ILE A 63 11.63 6.45 1.49
CA ILE A 63 11.15 7.84 1.45
C ILE A 63 11.76 8.51 0.24
N CYS A 64 10.91 9.05 -0.62
CA CYS A 64 11.28 9.74 -1.85
C CYS A 64 10.96 11.23 -1.75
N GLY A 65 11.72 12.04 -2.48
CA GLY A 65 11.32 13.38 -2.85
C GLY A 65 10.48 13.37 -4.12
N VAL A 66 10.28 14.56 -4.69
CA VAL A 66 9.49 14.76 -5.91
C VAL A 66 10.35 15.47 -6.96
N ASP A 67 10.30 14.98 -8.21
CA ASP A 67 10.97 15.62 -9.35
C ASP A 67 10.09 16.70 -10.02
N GLY A 68 10.62 17.34 -11.06
CA GLY A 68 9.91 18.35 -11.84
C GLY A 68 8.65 17.84 -12.58
N ASN A 69 8.49 16.52 -12.72
CA ASN A 69 7.34 15.88 -13.34
C ASN A 69 6.36 15.29 -12.31
N SER A 70 6.50 15.65 -11.02
CA SER A 70 5.69 15.12 -9.92
C SER A 70 5.84 13.61 -9.70
N HIS A 71 6.95 13.01 -10.11
CA HIS A 71 7.29 11.61 -9.83
C HIS A 71 8.16 11.47 -8.59
N ASN A 72 8.11 10.30 -7.97
CA ASN A 72 8.99 9.92 -6.88
C ASN A 72 10.43 9.89 -7.39
N ALA A 73 11.29 10.69 -6.77
CA ALA A 73 12.70 10.80 -7.13
C ALA A 73 13.56 11.02 -5.88
N ASN A 74 14.88 10.84 -6.01
CA ASN A 74 15.83 11.00 -4.90
C ASN A 74 15.42 10.16 -3.66
N CYS A 75 15.05 8.91 -3.92
CA CYS A 75 14.64 7.96 -2.89
C CYS A 75 15.82 7.55 -2.01
N GLY A 76 15.56 7.40 -0.71
CA GLY A 76 16.54 6.85 0.24
C GLY A 76 16.82 5.36 0.01
N SER A 77 17.58 4.76 0.92
CA SER A 77 17.83 3.31 0.88
C SER A 77 16.55 2.51 0.98
N VAL A 78 16.45 1.46 0.17
CA VAL A 78 15.34 0.50 0.19
C VAL A 78 15.43 -0.33 1.47
N VAL A 79 14.43 -0.22 2.34
CA VAL A 79 14.32 -0.95 3.60
C VAL A 79 12.96 -1.65 3.66
N PRO A 80 12.90 -2.95 3.96
CA PRO A 80 11.64 -3.66 4.10
C PRO A 80 10.81 -3.07 5.25
N ALA A 81 9.52 -2.81 4.99
CA ALA A 81 8.57 -2.29 5.96
C ALA A 81 9.08 -0.99 6.61
N LEU A 82 9.41 0.01 5.79
CA LEU A 82 9.96 1.27 6.29
C LEU A 82 9.00 1.91 7.29
N PRO A 83 9.42 2.09 8.56
CA PRO A 83 8.53 2.57 9.60
C PRO A 83 8.32 4.09 9.51
N PHE A 84 7.14 4.51 9.96
CA PHE A 84 6.83 5.92 10.24
C PHE A 84 7.49 6.39 11.53
N ASP A 85 8.77 6.73 11.40
CA ASP A 85 9.58 7.29 12.48
C ASP A 85 10.46 8.43 11.92
N PRO A 86 9.89 9.64 11.74
CA PRO A 86 10.62 10.79 11.19
C PRO A 86 11.96 11.08 11.91
N PRO A 87 12.05 11.00 13.26
CA PRO A 87 13.32 11.16 13.95
C PRO A 87 14.43 10.20 13.51
N ARG A 88 14.10 8.91 13.28
CA ARG A 88 15.06 7.93 12.77
C ARG A 88 15.31 8.05 11.27
N ASN A 89 14.29 8.45 10.51
CA ASN A 89 14.36 8.54 9.06
C ASN A 89 15.18 9.75 8.59
N PHE A 90 15.09 10.88 9.29
CA PHE A 90 15.79 12.13 8.95
C PHE A 90 17.00 12.42 9.86
N PHE A 91 17.27 11.57 10.85
CA PHE A 91 18.37 11.72 11.82
C PHE A 91 18.35 13.09 12.53
N THR A 92 17.16 13.65 12.76
CA THR A 92 16.97 14.94 13.41
C THR A 92 15.70 14.94 14.26
N ARG A 93 15.67 15.77 15.28
CA ARG A 93 14.46 16.09 16.06
C ARG A 93 13.98 17.52 15.81
N GLN A 94 14.75 18.29 15.05
CA GLN A 94 14.45 19.69 14.80
C GLN A 94 13.27 19.81 13.84
N ASN A 95 12.25 20.59 14.24
CA ASN A 95 11.01 20.82 13.49
C ASN A 95 10.21 19.54 13.15
N VAL A 96 10.51 18.42 13.81
CA VAL A 96 9.66 17.22 13.76
C VAL A 96 8.54 17.40 14.79
N PRO A 97 7.27 17.09 14.49
CA PRO A 97 6.20 17.20 15.47
C PRO A 97 6.45 16.36 16.72
N ASP A 98 6.21 16.92 17.90
CA ASP A 98 6.48 16.28 19.20
C ASP A 98 5.75 14.94 19.37
N SER A 99 4.64 14.73 18.66
CA SER A 99 3.90 13.47 18.66
C SER A 99 4.71 12.28 18.13
N PHE A 100 5.77 12.51 17.36
CA PHE A 100 6.68 11.46 16.89
C PHE A 100 7.92 11.28 17.79
N ILE A 101 8.15 12.17 18.76
CA ILE A 101 9.34 12.16 19.60
C ILE A 101 9.06 11.38 20.89
N GLY A 102 9.90 10.38 21.18
CA GLY A 102 9.80 9.60 22.42
C GLY A 102 8.68 8.55 22.45
N THR A 103 7.99 8.33 21.32
CA THR A 103 7.02 7.24 21.15
C THR A 103 7.50 6.21 20.13
N HIS A 104 7.03 4.96 20.28
CA HIS A 104 7.21 3.89 19.30
C HIS A 104 5.89 3.50 18.62
N GLN A 105 4.81 4.24 18.87
CA GLN A 105 3.48 3.92 18.35
C GLN A 105 3.45 3.85 16.81
N TYR A 106 3.85 4.92 16.14
CA TYR A 106 3.86 4.98 14.67
C TYR A 106 4.86 4.02 14.02
N TYR A 107 5.96 3.72 14.73
CA TYR A 107 6.93 2.71 14.33
C TYR A 107 6.29 1.32 14.23
N TYR A 108 5.54 0.89 15.25
CA TYR A 108 4.87 -0.40 15.21
C TYR A 108 3.66 -0.40 14.28
N LEU A 109 2.84 0.66 14.31
CA LEU A 109 1.62 0.79 13.52
C LEU A 109 1.89 0.63 12.01
N SER A 110 2.89 1.33 11.49
CA SER A 110 3.30 1.27 10.08
C SER A 110 3.83 -0.11 9.65
N ARG A 111 4.55 -0.82 10.54
CA ARG A 111 5.05 -2.17 10.26
C ARG A 111 3.94 -3.22 10.25
N PHE A 112 3.00 -3.13 11.19
CA PHE A 112 1.81 -4.00 11.21
C PHE A 112 0.89 -3.72 10.02
N MET A 113 0.72 -2.46 9.65
CA MET A 113 0.03 -2.07 8.43
C MET A 113 0.62 -2.78 7.21
N PHE A 114 1.93 -2.70 7.00
CA PHE A 114 2.57 -3.40 5.87
C PHE A 114 2.31 -4.91 5.87
N ALA A 115 2.38 -5.56 7.04
CA ALA A 115 2.08 -6.98 7.16
C ALA A 115 0.63 -7.30 6.75
N PHE A 116 -0.36 -6.50 7.17
CA PHE A 116 -1.75 -6.69 6.78
C PHE A 116 -1.98 -6.47 5.28
N TYR A 117 -1.31 -5.48 4.68
CA TYR A 117 -1.34 -5.29 3.22
C TYR A 117 -0.75 -6.50 2.47
N LEU A 118 0.31 -7.15 2.98
CA LEU A 118 0.86 -8.37 2.37
C LEU A 118 -0.09 -9.58 2.49
N ILE A 119 -0.74 -9.75 3.65
CA ILE A 119 -1.74 -10.81 3.83
C ILE A 119 -2.92 -10.58 2.89
N SER A 120 -3.46 -9.35 2.86
CA SER A 120 -4.53 -8.97 1.94
C SER A 120 -4.14 -9.23 0.48
N PHE A 121 -2.93 -8.84 0.09
CA PHE A 121 -2.39 -9.05 -1.25
C PHE A 121 -2.37 -10.53 -1.65
N PHE A 122 -1.90 -11.41 -0.78
CA PHE A 122 -1.87 -12.84 -1.05
C PHE A 122 -3.28 -13.40 -1.29
N PHE A 123 -4.23 -13.09 -0.40
CA PHE A 123 -5.60 -13.55 -0.54
C PHE A 123 -6.31 -12.92 -1.75
N ALA A 124 -6.01 -11.68 -2.11
CA ALA A 124 -6.55 -11.02 -3.29
C ALA A 124 -6.07 -11.68 -4.59
N ASN A 125 -4.79 -12.08 -4.67
CA ASN A 125 -4.29 -12.88 -5.79
C ASN A 125 -5.00 -14.24 -5.88
N MET A 126 -5.16 -14.95 -4.75
CA MET A 126 -5.93 -16.21 -4.72
C MET A 126 -7.40 -16.00 -5.14
N ALA A 127 -8.01 -14.90 -4.71
CA ALA A 127 -9.39 -14.53 -5.05
C ALA A 127 -9.57 -14.29 -6.55
N LEU A 128 -8.57 -13.71 -7.23
CA LEU A 128 -8.59 -13.53 -8.67
C LEU A 128 -8.53 -14.88 -9.40
N PHE A 129 -7.59 -15.75 -9.05
CA PHE A 129 -7.47 -17.07 -9.69
C PHE A 129 -8.71 -17.94 -9.47
N THR A 130 -9.21 -18.00 -8.23
CA THR A 130 -10.44 -18.73 -7.91
C THR A 130 -11.68 -18.09 -8.52
N GLY A 131 -11.68 -16.77 -8.70
CA GLY A 131 -12.74 -16.02 -9.36
C GLY A 131 -12.84 -16.31 -10.86
N ILE A 132 -11.72 -16.51 -11.55
CA ILE A 132 -11.72 -16.99 -12.94
C ILE A 132 -12.32 -18.41 -13.01
N LEU A 133 -11.97 -19.28 -12.06
CA LEU A 133 -12.56 -20.63 -11.96
C LEU A 133 -14.05 -20.62 -11.60
N ALA A 134 -14.55 -19.56 -10.95
CA ALA A 134 -15.96 -19.39 -10.61
C ALA A 134 -16.86 -19.22 -11.85
N LEU A 135 -16.31 -18.79 -12.99
CA LEU A 135 -17.03 -18.72 -14.27
C LEU A 135 -17.47 -20.11 -14.74
N PHE A 136 -16.73 -21.16 -14.36
CA PHE A 136 -16.97 -22.53 -14.79
C PHE A 136 -17.47 -23.44 -13.65
N SER A 137 -17.38 -23.01 -12.38
CA SER A 137 -17.72 -23.87 -11.22
C SER A 137 -18.40 -23.11 -10.07
N ARG A 138 -19.42 -23.72 -9.46
CA ARG A 138 -20.09 -23.16 -8.26
C ARG A 138 -19.17 -23.15 -7.04
N LEU A 139 -18.33 -24.17 -6.90
CA LEU A 139 -17.37 -24.27 -5.79
C LEU A 139 -16.34 -23.13 -5.84
N GLY A 140 -15.84 -22.80 -7.04
CA GLY A 140 -14.95 -21.66 -7.25
C GLY A 140 -15.57 -20.33 -6.81
N GLY A 141 -16.88 -20.15 -7.01
CA GLY A 141 -17.61 -18.97 -6.54
C GLY A 141 -17.59 -18.80 -5.03
N TYR A 142 -17.80 -19.88 -4.26
CA TYR A 142 -17.75 -19.82 -2.79
C TYR A 142 -16.34 -19.54 -2.27
N LEU A 143 -15.33 -20.20 -2.84
CA LEU A 143 -13.91 -19.99 -2.49
C LEU A 143 -13.44 -18.57 -2.82
N SER A 144 -13.84 -18.06 -3.99
CA SER A 144 -13.52 -16.69 -4.41
C SER A 144 -14.17 -15.66 -3.48
N ALA A 145 -15.43 -15.85 -3.09
CA ALA A 145 -16.10 -14.97 -2.14
C ALA A 145 -15.41 -14.97 -0.76
N LEU A 146 -15.05 -16.14 -0.23
CA LEU A 146 -14.36 -16.26 1.05
C LEU A 146 -12.98 -15.60 1.03
N THR A 147 -12.17 -15.89 0.00
CA THR A 147 -10.83 -15.31 -0.14
C THR A 147 -10.87 -13.81 -0.35
N THR A 148 -11.85 -13.31 -1.12
CA THR A 148 -12.10 -11.86 -1.28
C THR A 148 -12.48 -11.21 0.05
N PHE A 149 -13.32 -11.85 0.86
CA PHE A 149 -13.72 -11.33 2.16
C PHE A 149 -12.53 -11.24 3.12
N VAL A 150 -11.69 -12.28 3.17
CA VAL A 150 -10.46 -12.26 3.98
C VAL A 150 -9.51 -11.16 3.51
N ALA A 151 -9.33 -11.01 2.19
CA ALA A 151 -8.52 -9.94 1.62
C ALA A 151 -9.03 -8.55 2.01
N LEU A 152 -10.35 -8.32 1.92
CA LEU A 152 -11.00 -7.07 2.29
C LEU A 152 -10.84 -6.76 3.78
N PHE A 153 -11.02 -7.77 4.65
CA PHE A 153 -10.85 -7.60 6.09
C PHE A 153 -9.45 -7.08 6.44
N PHE A 154 -8.39 -7.72 5.93
CA PHE A 154 -7.02 -7.28 6.18
C PHE A 154 -6.69 -5.94 5.51
N GLN A 155 -7.27 -5.65 4.34
CA GLN A 155 -7.08 -4.35 3.68
C GLN A 155 -7.68 -3.21 4.50
N VAL A 156 -8.89 -3.40 5.02
CA VAL A 156 -9.59 -2.40 5.85
C VAL A 156 -8.83 -2.19 7.17
N LEU A 157 -8.33 -3.25 7.79
CA LEU A 157 -7.44 -3.11 8.95
C LEU A 157 -6.19 -2.31 8.60
N GLY A 158 -5.48 -2.66 7.54
CA GLY A 158 -4.31 -1.92 7.07
C GLY A 158 -4.61 -0.44 6.82
N ALA A 159 -5.74 -0.12 6.18
CA ALA A 159 -6.16 1.25 5.95
C ALA A 159 -6.50 2.01 7.25
N ALA A 160 -7.18 1.36 8.20
CA ALA A 160 -7.50 1.95 9.50
C ALA A 160 -6.26 2.21 10.38
N LEU A 161 -5.19 1.44 10.19
CA LEU A 161 -3.90 1.69 10.85
C LEU A 161 -3.14 2.89 10.23
N MET A 162 -3.52 3.35 9.04
CA MET A 162 -2.88 4.49 8.37
C MET A 162 -3.44 5.84 8.82
N THR A 163 -4.70 5.85 9.29
CA THR A 163 -5.44 7.04 9.75
C THR A 163 -5.23 7.31 11.23
#